data_AF-A0A8J2RHS9-F1
#
_entry.id   AF-A0A8J2RHS9-F1
#
_cell.length_a   1.000
_cell.length_b   1.000
_cell.length_c   1.000
_cell.angle_alpha   90.00
_cell.angle_beta   90.00
_cell.angle_gamma   90.00
#
_symmetry.space_group_name_H-M   'P 1'
#
loop_
_entity.id
_entity.type
_entity.pdbx_description
1 polymer ?
#
loop_
_entity_poly.entity_id
_entity_poly.type
_entity_poly.pdbx_seq_one_letter_code
_entity_poly.pdbx_strand_id
1 'polypeptide(L)'
;PTVEELQDCTIRLLREWVVESGVPHKHSTRLLNILKDFAGMKFLPRTTKKLLGSIRGKLNFKEIPPGRYYHSGVEAGLLKVMLAFKEMGIPIPNVVQIIFNVDGSYPSKSGYGEFWPILCRIVWWDHVFVAGLYYGPGKAKDVNLLLADFGDEIVKLKTSGFDFEGNTIRVSVVRMICDAPTNSLVLNIKTHNSFYGCRKCICKGKWSAASVTKLNKARSGERVTYPDFNAPLRTNVSFRQRRHRNHHNEIRKALDLSLRTLLKT
;
A
#
# COMPACT_ATOMS: atom_id res chain seq x y z
N PRO A 1 -38.16 -10.65 -19.20
CA PRO A 1 -36.72 -10.95 -19.27
C PRO A 1 -36.43 -12.15 -20.17
N THR A 2 -35.35 -12.10 -20.93
CA THR A 2 -34.88 -13.22 -21.75
C THR A 2 -34.34 -14.35 -20.87
N VAL A 3 -34.18 -15.56 -21.44
CA VAL A 3 -33.60 -16.70 -20.71
C VAL A 3 -32.17 -16.39 -20.26
N GLU A 4 -31.39 -15.70 -21.09
CA GLU A 4 -30.02 -15.27 -20.75
C GLU A 4 -30.00 -14.25 -19.61
N GLU A 5 -30.91 -13.27 -19.61
CA GLU A 5 -31.04 -12.30 -18.51
C GLU A 5 -31.34 -12.99 -17.16
N LEU A 6 -32.19 -14.02 -17.18
CA LEU A 6 -32.50 -14.80 -15.97
C LEU A 6 -31.31 -15.63 -15.48
N GLN A 7 -30.53 -16.20 -16.41
CA GLN A 7 -29.32 -16.95 -16.09
C GLN A 7 -28.24 -16.04 -15.47
N ASP A 8 -28.01 -14.87 -16.04
CA ASP A 8 -27.06 -13.88 -15.52
C ASP A 8 -27.50 -13.33 -14.17
N CYS A 9 -28.79 -13.05 -14.00
CA CYS A 9 -29.35 -12.64 -12.71
C CYS A 9 -29.14 -13.73 -11.64
N THR A 10 -29.35 -15.00 -11.99
CA THR A 10 -29.13 -16.13 -11.09
C THR A 10 -27.66 -16.26 -10.68
N ILE A 11 -26.72 -16.12 -11.64
CA ILE A 11 -25.28 -16.13 -11.35
C ILE A 11 -24.91 -15.00 -10.38
N ARG A 12 -25.44 -13.80 -10.61
CA ARG A 12 -25.20 -12.63 -9.77
C ARG A 12 -25.70 -12.85 -8.33
N LEU A 13 -26.94 -13.29 -8.16
CA LEU A 13 -27.52 -13.57 -6.84
C LEU A 13 -26.75 -14.67 -6.09
N LEU A 14 -26.30 -15.72 -6.79
CA LEU A 14 -25.46 -16.76 -6.18
C LEU A 14 -24.10 -16.23 -5.74
N ARG A 15 -23.49 -15.28 -6.48
CA ARG A 15 -22.24 -14.63 -6.08
C ARG A 15 -22.45 -13.80 -4.82
N GLU A 16 -23.46 -12.94 -4.82
CA GLU A 16 -23.84 -12.09 -3.68
C GLU A 16 -24.06 -12.96 -2.44
N TRP A 17 -24.88 -14.01 -2.55
CA TRP A 17 -25.14 -14.95 -1.45
C TRP A 17 -23.88 -15.62 -0.89
N VAL A 18 -22.97 -16.11 -1.75
CA VAL A 18 -21.71 -16.73 -1.29
C VAL A 18 -20.87 -15.74 -0.49
N VAL A 19 -20.78 -14.49 -0.93
CA VAL A 19 -19.95 -13.46 -0.30
C VAL A 19 -20.57 -13.01 1.02
N GLU A 20 -21.87 -12.70 1.03
CA GLU A 20 -22.58 -12.21 2.22
C GLU A 20 -22.67 -13.26 3.32
N SER A 21 -22.87 -14.52 2.96
CA SER A 21 -23.06 -15.61 3.92
C SER A 21 -21.74 -16.16 4.48
N GLY A 22 -20.59 -15.79 3.89
CA GLY A 22 -19.28 -16.30 4.30
C GLY A 22 -19.14 -17.83 4.18
N VAL A 23 -19.94 -18.49 3.32
CA VAL A 23 -19.97 -19.94 3.23
C VAL A 23 -18.62 -20.48 2.74
N PRO A 24 -18.02 -21.49 3.40
CA PRO A 24 -16.77 -22.08 2.93
C PRO A 24 -16.89 -22.60 1.49
N HIS A 25 -15.90 -22.31 0.64
CA HIS A 25 -15.93 -22.64 -0.79
C HIS A 25 -16.27 -24.10 -1.10
N LYS A 26 -15.89 -25.05 -0.23
CA LYS A 26 -16.22 -26.47 -0.38
C LYS A 26 -17.74 -26.72 -0.41
N HIS A 27 -18.50 -26.00 0.41
CA HIS A 27 -19.95 -26.16 0.51
C HIS A 27 -20.65 -25.51 -0.68
N SER A 28 -20.28 -24.28 -1.05
CA SER A 28 -20.87 -23.63 -2.22
C SER A 28 -20.51 -24.38 -3.52
N THR A 29 -19.32 -24.98 -3.60
CA THR A 29 -18.94 -25.83 -4.75
C THR A 29 -19.83 -27.07 -4.83
N ARG A 30 -20.12 -27.72 -3.69
CA ARG A 30 -21.04 -28.86 -3.65
C ARG A 30 -22.45 -28.44 -4.10
N LEU A 31 -22.96 -27.30 -3.61
CA LEU A 31 -24.27 -26.78 -4.01
C LEU A 31 -24.33 -26.50 -5.51
N LEU A 32 -23.32 -25.84 -6.08
CA LEU A 32 -23.24 -25.57 -7.51
C LEU A 32 -23.30 -26.83 -8.37
N ASN A 33 -22.63 -27.90 -7.94
CA ASN A 33 -22.68 -29.18 -8.64
C ASN A 33 -24.07 -29.82 -8.54
N ILE A 34 -24.76 -29.74 -7.39
CA ILE A 34 -26.13 -30.22 -7.25
C ILE A 34 -27.07 -29.47 -8.22
N LEU A 35 -27.01 -28.13 -8.23
CA LEU A 35 -27.84 -27.30 -9.11
C LEU A 35 -27.56 -27.58 -10.59
N LYS A 36 -26.28 -27.74 -10.95
CA LYS A 36 -25.87 -28.00 -12.32
C LYS A 36 -26.27 -29.39 -12.82
N ASP A 37 -25.99 -30.42 -12.02
CA ASP A 37 -26.11 -31.82 -12.45
C ASP A 37 -27.55 -32.35 -12.24
N PHE A 38 -28.29 -31.88 -11.22
CA PHE A 38 -29.63 -32.38 -10.90
C PHE A 38 -30.77 -31.37 -11.16
N ALA A 39 -30.54 -30.07 -11.00
CA ALA A 39 -31.58 -29.05 -11.25
C ALA A 39 -31.55 -28.50 -12.70
N GLY A 40 -30.76 -29.10 -13.58
CA GLY A 40 -30.68 -28.71 -15.00
C GLY A 40 -30.02 -27.36 -15.27
N MET A 41 -29.45 -26.69 -14.26
CA MET A 41 -28.84 -25.37 -14.38
C MET A 41 -27.44 -25.45 -15.01
N LYS A 42 -27.36 -25.95 -16.25
CA LYS A 42 -26.09 -26.23 -16.94
C LYS A 42 -25.21 -24.99 -17.17
N PHE A 43 -25.78 -23.79 -17.14
CA PHE A 43 -25.05 -22.53 -17.22
C PHE A 43 -24.17 -22.25 -15.99
N LEU A 44 -24.45 -22.87 -14.84
CA LEU A 44 -23.68 -22.64 -13.62
C LEU A 44 -22.26 -23.24 -13.67
N PRO A 45 -21.26 -22.59 -13.06
CA PRO A 45 -19.91 -23.13 -12.97
C PRO A 45 -19.79 -24.21 -11.89
N ARG A 46 -18.90 -25.19 -12.11
CA ARG A 46 -18.67 -26.31 -11.17
C ARG A 46 -17.92 -25.97 -9.88
N THR A 47 -17.40 -24.75 -9.75
CA THR A 47 -16.59 -24.37 -8.58
C THR A 47 -16.93 -22.97 -8.15
N THR A 48 -16.93 -22.73 -6.84
CA THR A 48 -17.12 -21.39 -6.27
C THR A 48 -16.10 -20.40 -6.80
N LYS A 49 -14.85 -20.85 -7.05
CA LYS A 49 -13.81 -20.01 -7.66
C LYS A 49 -14.20 -19.48 -9.04
N LYS A 50 -14.83 -20.32 -9.87
CA LYS A 50 -15.30 -19.93 -11.21
C LYS A 50 -16.62 -19.16 -11.12
N LEU A 51 -17.49 -19.45 -10.15
CA LEU A 51 -18.65 -18.63 -9.82
C LEU A 51 -18.23 -17.20 -9.51
N LEU A 52 -17.35 -17.00 -8.53
CA LEU A 52 -16.87 -15.69 -8.08
C LEU A 52 -15.98 -14.96 -9.11
N GLY A 53 -15.78 -15.53 -10.29
CA GLY A 53 -14.97 -14.89 -11.33
C GLY A 53 -13.53 -14.62 -10.89
N SER A 54 -12.96 -15.47 -10.02
CA SER A 54 -11.58 -15.33 -9.55
C SER A 54 -10.68 -15.12 -10.78
N ILE A 55 -10.00 -13.97 -10.83
CA ILE A 55 -9.17 -13.57 -11.96
C ILE A 55 -8.18 -14.69 -12.24
N ARG A 56 -8.39 -15.41 -13.34
CA ARG A 56 -7.44 -16.40 -13.88
C ARG A 56 -6.54 -15.67 -14.87
N GLY A 57 -5.82 -14.68 -14.39
CA GLY A 57 -4.75 -14.00 -15.13
C GLY A 57 -3.40 -14.42 -14.56
N LYS A 58 -2.38 -14.58 -15.42
CA LYS A 58 -1.01 -14.55 -14.94
C LYS A 58 -0.78 -13.16 -14.35
N LEU A 59 -0.69 -13.07 -13.03
CA LEU A 59 -0.20 -11.85 -12.40
C LEU A 59 1.24 -11.65 -12.85
N ASN A 60 1.53 -10.49 -13.42
CA ASN A 60 2.86 -10.13 -13.85
C ASN A 60 3.64 -9.66 -12.62
N PHE A 61 4.49 -10.54 -12.10
CA PHE A 61 5.38 -10.21 -11.01
C PHE A 61 6.72 -9.69 -11.54
N LYS A 62 7.28 -8.70 -10.86
CA LYS A 62 8.67 -8.25 -11.03
C LYS A 62 9.53 -8.88 -9.95
N GLU A 63 10.67 -9.44 -10.33
CA GLU A 63 11.66 -9.93 -9.38
C GLU A 63 12.33 -8.75 -8.68
N ILE A 64 12.20 -8.68 -7.35
CA ILE A 64 12.84 -7.66 -6.50
C ILE A 64 13.55 -8.41 -5.37
N PRO A 65 14.85 -8.70 -5.50
CA PRO A 65 15.55 -9.55 -4.54
C PRO A 65 15.38 -9.10 -3.08
N PRO A 66 15.09 -10.03 -2.14
CA PRO A 66 15.02 -11.48 -2.30
C PRO A 66 13.64 -12.06 -2.69
N GLY A 67 12.70 -11.22 -3.12
CA GLY A 67 11.31 -11.62 -3.34
C GLY A 67 10.77 -11.11 -4.67
N ARG A 68 9.45 -10.94 -4.72
CA ARG A 68 8.73 -10.51 -5.92
C ARG A 68 7.74 -9.41 -5.60
N TYR A 69 7.46 -8.58 -6.59
CA TYR A 69 6.56 -7.45 -6.50
C TYR A 69 5.47 -7.53 -7.55
N TYR A 70 4.25 -7.23 -7.17
CA TYR A 70 3.11 -7.05 -8.06
C TYR A 70 2.65 -5.60 -7.99
N HIS A 71 2.62 -4.93 -9.12
CA HIS A 71 2.08 -3.58 -9.22
C HIS A 71 0.62 -3.65 -9.65
N SER A 72 -0.29 -3.29 -8.73
CA SER A 72 -1.71 -3.22 -9.04
C SER A 72 -2.11 -1.88 -9.69
N GLY A 73 -1.33 -0.83 -9.45
CA GLY A 73 -1.57 0.52 -9.96
C GLY A 73 -2.48 1.35 -9.06
N VAL A 74 -2.09 2.61 -8.86
CA VAL A 74 -2.91 3.67 -8.24
C VAL A 74 -4.07 4.03 -9.16
N GLU A 75 -3.83 4.17 -10.47
CA GLU A 75 -4.86 4.50 -11.47
C GLU A 75 -5.99 3.47 -11.45
N ALA A 76 -5.63 2.18 -11.49
CA ALA A 76 -6.59 1.08 -11.44
C ALA A 76 -7.41 1.04 -10.14
N GLY A 77 -6.79 1.40 -9.01
CA GLY A 77 -7.49 1.55 -7.73
C GLY A 77 -8.46 2.72 -7.74
N LEU A 78 -8.02 3.89 -8.24
CA LEU A 78 -8.84 5.09 -8.31
C LEU A 78 -10.03 4.94 -9.26
N LEU A 79 -9.86 4.29 -10.41
CA LEU A 79 -10.97 4.03 -11.33
C LEU A 79 -12.12 3.26 -10.66
N LYS A 80 -11.80 2.26 -9.83
CA LYS A 80 -12.82 1.52 -9.05
C LYS A 80 -13.51 2.42 -8.02
N VAL A 81 -12.75 3.33 -7.38
CA VAL A 81 -13.33 4.29 -6.44
C VAL A 81 -14.23 5.30 -7.16
N MET A 82 -13.85 5.77 -8.35
CA MET A 82 -14.67 6.69 -9.15
C MET A 82 -15.98 6.03 -9.61
N LEU A 83 -15.94 4.74 -9.99
CA LEU A 83 -17.14 3.95 -10.26
C LEU A 83 -18.06 3.88 -9.04
N ALA A 84 -17.50 3.57 -7.86
CA ALA A 84 -18.28 3.55 -6.62
C ALA A 84 -18.88 4.93 -6.28
N PHE A 85 -18.12 6.01 -6.47
CA PHE A 85 -18.64 7.37 -6.28
C PHE A 85 -19.81 7.67 -7.21
N LYS A 86 -19.71 7.29 -8.48
CA LYS A 86 -20.80 7.44 -9.45
C LYS A 86 -22.05 6.66 -9.01
N GLU A 87 -21.90 5.40 -8.61
CA GLU A 87 -23.00 4.56 -8.13
C GLU A 87 -23.68 5.15 -6.88
N MET A 88 -22.90 5.80 -6.01
CA MET A 88 -23.38 6.46 -4.80
C MET A 88 -23.89 7.89 -5.03
N GLY A 89 -23.81 8.44 -6.24
CA GLY A 89 -24.16 9.84 -6.52
C GLY A 89 -23.19 10.86 -5.92
N ILE A 90 -21.96 10.44 -5.57
CA ILE A 90 -20.91 11.32 -5.06
C ILE A 90 -20.26 12.05 -6.23
N PRO A 91 -20.12 13.39 -6.20
CA PRO A 91 -19.47 14.14 -7.26
C PRO A 91 -18.03 13.71 -7.50
N ILE A 92 -17.67 13.54 -8.77
CA ILE A 92 -16.31 13.17 -9.18
C ILE A 92 -15.40 14.41 -9.12
N PRO A 93 -14.31 14.39 -8.35
CA PRO A 93 -13.43 15.55 -8.23
C PRO A 93 -12.47 15.65 -9.42
N ASN A 94 -12.14 16.88 -9.83
CA ASN A 94 -11.08 17.14 -10.82
C ASN A 94 -9.66 16.82 -10.29
N VAL A 95 -9.50 16.82 -8.96
CA VAL A 95 -8.24 16.47 -8.28
C VAL A 95 -8.53 15.54 -7.11
N VAL A 96 -7.96 14.34 -7.17
CA VAL A 96 -8.00 13.37 -6.07
C VAL A 96 -6.77 13.55 -5.20
N GLN A 97 -7.01 13.83 -3.92
CA GLN A 97 -5.96 13.88 -2.92
C GLN A 97 -5.82 12.51 -2.25
N ILE A 98 -4.63 11.90 -2.34
CA ILE A 98 -4.36 10.60 -1.76
C ILE A 98 -3.35 10.65 -0.61
N ILE A 99 -3.48 9.69 0.29
CA ILE A 99 -2.50 9.33 1.30
C ILE A 99 -2.04 7.91 0.96
N PHE A 100 -0.74 7.65 1.05
CA PHE A 100 -0.23 6.29 0.89
C PHE A 100 0.49 5.80 2.14
N ASN A 101 0.55 4.49 2.30
CA ASN A 101 1.25 3.80 3.35
C ASN A 101 2.10 2.67 2.78
N VAL A 102 3.26 2.45 3.39
CA VAL A 102 4.10 1.28 3.16
C VAL A 102 4.33 0.70 4.54
N ASP A 103 4.07 -0.61 4.69
CA ASP A 103 4.24 -1.31 5.95
C ASP A 103 4.69 -2.75 5.71
N GLY A 104 5.36 -3.35 6.69
CA GLY A 104 5.74 -4.76 6.67
C GLY A 104 4.81 -5.58 7.57
N SER A 105 4.18 -6.62 7.03
CA SER A 105 3.35 -7.54 7.82
C SER A 105 3.75 -9.00 7.61
N TYR A 106 3.63 -9.78 8.68
CA TYR A 106 3.88 -11.23 8.65
C TYR A 106 2.55 -11.95 8.39
N PRO A 107 2.36 -12.57 7.21
CA PRO A 107 1.11 -13.25 6.86
C PRO A 107 0.83 -14.50 7.68
N SER A 108 1.85 -15.11 8.30
CA SER A 108 1.65 -16.31 9.11
C SER A 108 2.72 -16.39 10.19
N LYS A 109 2.35 -16.93 11.36
CA LYS A 109 3.26 -17.16 12.49
C LYS A 109 4.33 -18.24 12.19
N SER A 110 4.14 -19.04 11.14
CA SER A 110 5.00 -20.16 10.75
C SER A 110 5.76 -19.94 9.43
N GLY A 111 5.51 -18.83 8.73
CA GLY A 111 6.07 -18.58 7.41
C GLY A 111 7.27 -17.64 7.43
N TYR A 112 8.28 -17.95 6.62
CA TYR A 112 9.50 -17.17 6.44
C TYR A 112 9.32 -15.85 5.66
N GLY A 113 8.11 -15.53 5.19
CA GLY A 113 7.85 -14.42 4.27
C GLY A 113 7.25 -13.18 4.94
N GLU A 114 7.57 -12.01 4.42
CA GLU A 114 6.98 -10.71 4.77
C GLU A 114 6.21 -10.15 3.58
N PHE A 115 5.02 -9.61 3.83
CA PHE A 115 4.30 -8.77 2.87
C PHE A 115 4.62 -7.31 3.10
N TRP A 116 4.90 -6.61 2.02
CA TRP A 116 5.07 -5.17 2.02
C TRP A 116 4.10 -4.52 1.03
N PRO A 117 2.84 -4.27 1.45
CA PRO A 117 1.89 -3.56 0.62
C PRO A 117 2.22 -2.06 0.53
N ILE A 118 1.94 -1.50 -0.64
CA ILE A 118 1.79 -0.07 -0.88
C ILE A 118 0.30 0.19 -0.91
N LEU A 119 -0.22 0.76 0.17
CA LEU A 119 -1.64 1.04 0.36
C LEU A 119 -1.93 2.50 0.02
N CYS A 120 -3.08 2.77 -0.55
CA CYS A 120 -3.55 4.12 -0.88
C CYS A 120 -4.99 4.32 -0.39
N ARG A 121 -5.32 5.56 -0.01
CA ARG A 121 -6.70 6.01 0.18
C ARG A 121 -6.87 7.46 -0.23
N ILE A 122 -8.09 7.86 -0.55
CA ILE A 122 -8.45 9.27 -0.73
C ILE A 122 -8.60 9.92 0.65
N VAL A 123 -8.16 11.18 0.82
CA VAL A 123 -8.10 11.85 2.15
C VAL A 123 -9.43 11.83 2.91
N TRP A 124 -10.54 12.04 2.22
CA TRP A 124 -11.89 12.13 2.78
C TRP A 124 -12.70 10.84 2.64
N TRP A 125 -12.05 9.74 2.23
CA TRP A 125 -12.69 8.44 2.04
C TRP A 125 -11.95 7.36 2.83
N ASP A 126 -12.70 6.43 3.41
CA ASP A 126 -12.15 5.41 4.30
C ASP A 126 -11.70 4.15 3.56
N HIS A 127 -12.09 3.97 2.30
CA HIS A 127 -11.68 2.80 1.54
C HIS A 127 -10.20 2.86 1.19
N VAL A 128 -9.47 1.83 1.64
CA VAL A 128 -8.06 1.59 1.32
C VAL A 128 -7.96 0.58 0.20
N PHE A 129 -7.11 0.85 -0.78
CA PHE A 129 -6.80 -0.07 -1.86
C PHE A 129 -5.29 -0.32 -1.97
N VAL A 130 -4.93 -1.45 -2.57
CA VAL A 130 -3.53 -1.84 -2.79
C VAL A 130 -3.06 -1.30 -4.14
N ALA A 131 -2.04 -0.46 -4.15
CA ALA A 131 -1.37 0.01 -5.36
C ALA A 131 -0.19 -0.89 -5.77
N GLY A 132 0.43 -1.56 -4.79
CA GLY A 132 1.51 -2.50 -5.02
C GLY A 132 1.65 -3.48 -3.86
N LEU A 133 2.21 -4.65 -4.13
CA LEU A 133 2.40 -5.69 -3.13
C LEU A 133 3.72 -6.40 -3.35
N TYR A 134 4.61 -6.32 -2.38
CA TYR A 134 5.82 -7.12 -2.34
C TYR A 134 5.67 -8.31 -1.40
N TYR A 135 6.28 -9.43 -1.76
CA TYR A 135 6.40 -10.61 -0.92
C TYR A 135 7.77 -11.25 -1.09
N GLY A 136 8.46 -11.51 0.02
CA GLY A 136 9.77 -12.15 0.04
C GLY A 136 10.17 -12.58 1.45
N PRO A 137 11.32 -13.26 1.63
CA PRO A 137 11.82 -13.74 2.93
C PRO A 137 12.31 -12.62 3.89
N GLY A 138 11.73 -11.43 3.77
CA GLY A 138 12.16 -10.19 4.39
C GLY A 138 11.91 -9.02 3.45
N LYS A 139 12.12 -7.79 3.93
CA LYS A 139 12.05 -6.57 3.10
C LYS A 139 12.93 -6.63 1.85
N ALA A 140 12.51 -5.90 0.81
CA ALA A 140 13.32 -5.70 -0.39
C ALA A 140 14.71 -5.14 -0.06
N LYS A 141 15.76 -5.69 -0.70
CA LYS A 141 17.15 -5.18 -0.55
C LYS A 141 17.30 -3.76 -1.08
N ASP A 142 16.49 -3.38 -2.06
CA ASP A 142 16.45 -2.05 -2.63
C ASP A 142 15.02 -1.50 -2.57
N VAL A 143 14.79 -0.55 -1.67
CA VAL A 143 13.50 0.12 -1.55
C VAL A 143 13.15 0.95 -2.78
N ASN A 144 14.15 1.39 -3.57
CA ASN A 144 13.89 2.15 -4.78
C ASN A 144 13.29 1.26 -5.86
N LEU A 145 13.73 -0.01 -5.95
CA LEU A 145 13.10 -0.98 -6.85
C LEU A 145 11.65 -1.27 -6.42
N LEU A 146 11.42 -1.41 -5.11
CA LEU A 146 10.07 -1.63 -4.56
C LEU A 146 9.10 -0.51 -4.93
N LEU A 147 9.57 0.74 -4.92
CA LEU A 147 8.74 1.93 -5.10
C LEU A 147 8.85 2.55 -6.50
N ALA A 148 9.63 1.98 -7.42
CA ALA A 148 9.87 2.53 -8.75
C ALA A 148 8.55 2.72 -9.52
N ASP A 149 7.81 1.63 -9.71
CA ASP A 149 6.55 1.66 -10.47
C ASP A 149 5.52 2.60 -9.84
N PHE A 150 5.40 2.57 -8.52
CA PHE A 150 4.51 3.48 -7.79
C PHE A 150 4.94 4.94 -7.97
N GLY A 151 6.23 5.23 -7.88
CA GLY A 151 6.77 6.58 -8.07
C GLY A 151 6.52 7.11 -9.47
N ASP A 152 6.84 6.32 -10.49
CA ASP A 152 6.66 6.68 -11.90
C ASP A 152 5.17 6.92 -12.23
N GLU A 153 4.28 6.06 -11.71
CA GLU A 153 2.85 6.22 -11.87
C GLU A 153 2.33 7.49 -11.18
N ILE A 154 2.75 7.77 -9.95
CA ILE A 154 2.36 9.00 -9.24
C ILE A 154 2.83 10.25 -9.98
N VAL A 155 4.02 10.24 -10.59
CA VAL A 155 4.48 11.36 -11.44
C VAL A 155 3.52 11.57 -12.59
N LYS A 156 3.22 10.52 -13.34
CA LYS A 156 2.30 10.57 -14.49
C LYS A 156 0.90 11.07 -14.07
N LEU A 157 0.35 10.53 -12.99
CA LEU A 157 -0.99 10.91 -12.50
C LEU A 157 -1.04 12.34 -11.97
N LYS A 158 0.08 12.87 -11.49
CA LYS A 158 0.18 14.28 -11.06
C LYS A 158 0.30 15.23 -12.24
N THR A 159 1.06 14.87 -13.28
CA THR A 159 1.29 15.72 -14.45
C THR A 159 0.12 15.69 -15.42
N SER A 160 -0.37 14.50 -15.73
CA SER A 160 -1.30 14.24 -16.83
C SER A 160 -2.66 13.78 -16.35
N GLY A 161 -2.77 13.31 -15.11
CA GLY A 161 -4.00 12.72 -14.59
C GLY A 161 -4.32 11.35 -15.21
N PHE A 162 -5.56 10.92 -15.00
CA PHE A 162 -6.17 9.74 -15.62
C PHE A 162 -7.57 10.11 -16.15
N ASP A 163 -8.03 9.40 -17.16
CA ASP A 163 -9.36 9.61 -17.73
C ASP A 163 -10.42 8.86 -16.92
N PHE A 164 -11.54 9.54 -16.66
CA PHE A 164 -12.76 8.91 -16.19
C PHE A 164 -13.95 9.54 -16.92
N GLU A 165 -14.54 8.78 -17.84
CA GLU A 165 -15.70 9.20 -18.64
C GLU A 165 -15.44 10.50 -19.43
N GLY A 166 -14.25 10.63 -20.01
CA GLY A 166 -13.85 11.83 -20.77
C GLY A 166 -13.39 13.00 -19.90
N ASN A 167 -13.42 12.87 -18.57
CA ASN A 167 -12.90 13.88 -17.65
C ASN A 167 -11.49 13.49 -17.18
N THR A 168 -10.54 14.41 -17.33
CA THR A 168 -9.19 14.22 -16.80
C THR A 168 -9.14 14.55 -15.30
N ILE A 169 -8.86 13.55 -14.49
CA ILE A 169 -8.71 13.66 -13.04
C ILE A 169 -7.23 13.62 -12.68
N ARG A 170 -6.74 14.66 -12.00
CA ARG A 170 -5.35 14.70 -11.52
C ARG A 170 -5.22 14.10 -10.12
N VAL A 171 -4.03 13.59 -9.81
CA VAL A 171 -3.73 13.05 -8.48
C VAL A 171 -2.72 13.92 -7.75
N SER A 172 -2.98 14.18 -6.47
CA SER A 172 -2.04 14.83 -5.56
C SER A 172 -1.83 13.97 -4.34
N VAL A 173 -0.58 13.64 -4.02
CA VAL A 173 -0.26 12.93 -2.78
C VAL A 173 -0.03 13.95 -1.67
N VAL A 174 -0.77 13.79 -0.58
CA VAL A 174 -0.74 14.73 0.55
C VAL A 174 0.27 14.28 1.61
N ARG A 175 0.30 12.98 1.93
CA ARG A 175 1.15 12.41 3.00
C ARG A 175 1.48 10.95 2.73
N MET A 176 2.60 10.51 3.29
CA MET A 176 2.96 9.11 3.51
C MET A 176 2.84 8.81 4.99
N ILE A 177 2.14 7.74 5.33
CA ILE A 177 2.03 7.24 6.70
C ILE A 177 2.86 5.96 6.78
N CYS A 178 3.76 5.87 7.75
CA CYS A 178 4.54 4.66 8.04
C CYS A 178 5.15 4.77 9.43
N ASP A 179 5.43 3.62 10.05
CA ASP A 179 6.14 3.53 11.31
C ASP A 179 7.60 4.04 11.16
N ALA A 180 8.28 4.30 12.28
CA ALA A 180 9.61 4.91 12.23
C ALA A 180 10.65 4.07 11.45
N PRO A 181 10.74 2.74 11.61
CA PRO A 181 11.60 1.88 10.80
C PRO A 181 11.33 1.96 9.29
N THR A 182 10.08 1.82 8.86
CA THR A 182 9.73 1.85 7.42
C THR A 182 9.92 3.24 6.84
N ASN A 183 9.63 4.28 7.62
CA ASN A 183 9.87 5.65 7.19
C ASN A 183 11.35 5.92 6.91
N SER A 184 12.25 5.47 7.81
CA SER A 184 13.69 5.58 7.58
C SER A 184 14.16 4.79 6.36
N LEU A 185 13.56 3.61 6.12
CA LEU A 185 13.84 2.80 4.94
C LEU A 185 13.43 3.53 3.65
N VAL A 186 12.16 3.93 3.53
CA VAL A 186 11.60 4.60 2.34
C VAL A 186 12.32 5.92 2.03
N LEU A 187 12.66 6.70 3.06
CA LEU A 187 13.39 7.95 2.90
C LEU A 187 14.89 7.76 2.66
N ASN A 188 15.40 6.54 2.83
CA ASN A 188 16.82 6.18 2.80
C ASN A 188 17.67 7.05 3.75
N ILE A 189 17.26 7.10 5.02
CA ILE A 189 17.91 7.83 6.11
C ILE A 189 18.29 6.90 7.25
N LYS A 190 19.09 7.40 8.19
CA LYS A 190 19.40 6.65 9.40
C LYS A 190 18.14 6.39 10.23
N THR A 191 18.14 5.29 10.97
CA THR A 191 17.03 4.87 11.81
C THR A 191 16.89 5.76 13.05
N HIS A 192 15.73 5.69 13.71
CA HIS A 192 15.37 6.54 14.85
C HIS A 192 16.35 6.44 16.05
N ASN A 193 17.04 5.31 16.22
CA ASN A 193 18.03 5.07 17.27
C ASN A 193 19.50 5.34 16.86
N SER A 194 19.73 6.03 15.75
CA SER A 194 21.09 6.38 15.30
C SER A 194 21.53 7.75 15.82
N PHE A 195 22.84 7.98 15.95
CA PHE A 195 23.38 9.29 16.36
C PHE A 195 22.99 10.45 15.43
N TYR A 196 22.61 10.19 14.18
CA TYR A 196 22.14 11.23 13.25
C TYR A 196 20.72 10.93 12.77
N GLY A 197 19.90 10.29 13.60
CA GLY A 197 18.56 9.80 13.23
C GLY A 197 17.43 10.80 13.41
N CYS A 198 17.66 11.94 14.07
CA CYS A 198 16.66 12.99 14.19
C CYS A 198 16.21 13.36 12.78
N ARG A 199 14.91 13.48 12.56
CA ARG A 199 14.33 13.84 11.25
C ARG A 199 14.13 15.34 11.09
N LYS A 200 13.92 16.04 12.22
CA LYS A 200 13.56 17.46 12.25
C LYS A 200 14.78 18.39 12.21
N CYS A 201 15.88 18.04 12.85
CA CYS A 201 17.06 18.90 12.97
C CYS A 201 18.38 18.13 12.85
N ILE A 202 19.46 18.85 12.54
CA ILE A 202 20.78 18.25 12.27
C ILE A 202 21.51 17.76 13.53
N CYS A 203 20.88 17.81 14.71
CA CYS A 203 21.52 17.44 15.97
C CYS A 203 22.13 16.04 15.92
N LYS A 204 23.31 15.93 16.54
CA LYS A 204 23.89 14.64 16.88
C LYS A 204 23.25 14.17 18.18
N GLY A 205 22.62 13.01 18.14
CA GLY A 205 22.08 12.35 19.31
C GLY A 205 23.16 11.92 20.29
N LYS A 206 22.76 11.67 21.53
CA LYS A 206 23.60 11.15 22.62
C LYS A 206 23.04 9.83 23.11
N TRP A 207 23.93 8.87 23.34
CA TRP A 207 23.55 7.59 23.95
C TRP A 207 23.09 7.83 25.39
N SER A 208 21.96 7.26 25.76
CA SER A 208 21.41 7.29 27.12
C SER A 208 21.26 5.85 27.59
N ALA A 209 22.07 5.46 28.57
CA ALA A 209 21.92 4.20 29.29
C ALA A 209 20.71 4.33 30.24
N ALA A 210 19.61 3.64 29.91
CA ALA A 210 18.34 3.58 30.66
C ALA A 210 17.60 4.92 30.88
N SER A 211 16.25 4.87 30.83
CA SER A 211 15.43 5.85 31.55
C SER A 211 14.77 5.12 32.69
N VAL A 212 15.19 5.44 33.91
CA VAL A 212 14.46 5.07 35.12
C VAL A 212 13.28 6.03 35.22
N THR A 213 12.09 5.60 34.82
CA THR A 213 10.86 6.28 35.28
C THR A 213 10.65 5.96 36.75
N LYS A 214 10.14 6.91 37.53
CA LYS A 214 9.87 6.86 39.00
C LYS A 214 9.10 5.63 39.54
N LEU A 215 8.68 4.71 38.67
CA LEU A 215 8.05 3.43 39.01
C LEU A 215 9.01 2.31 38.61
N ASN A 216 9.99 2.01 39.45
CA ASN A 216 10.94 0.86 39.52
C ASN A 216 10.73 -0.34 38.56
N LYS A 217 10.62 -0.09 37.26
CA LYS A 217 10.65 -1.07 36.18
C LYS A 217 11.68 -0.55 35.20
N ALA A 218 12.88 -1.13 35.27
CA ALA A 218 13.88 -0.94 34.25
C ALA A 218 13.27 -1.37 32.90
N ARG A 219 12.96 -0.41 32.02
CA ARG A 219 12.83 -0.79 30.61
C ARG A 219 14.23 -1.11 30.13
N SER A 220 14.44 -2.34 29.69
CA SER A 220 15.56 -2.68 28.82
C SER A 220 15.51 -1.74 27.61
N GLY A 221 16.58 -0.99 27.38
CA GLY A 221 16.68 -0.12 26.23
C GLY A 221 17.58 1.07 26.46
N GLU A 222 18.87 0.86 26.21
CA GLU A 222 19.74 1.93 25.80
C GLU A 222 19.15 2.61 24.54
N ARG A 223 19.18 3.94 24.49
CA ARG A 223 18.58 4.69 23.38
C ARG A 223 19.42 5.89 23.01
N VAL A 224 19.28 6.36 21.77
CA VAL A 224 19.78 7.67 21.39
C VAL A 224 18.72 8.73 21.69
N THR A 225 19.11 9.76 22.42
CA THR A 225 18.29 10.96 22.68
C THR A 225 18.85 12.16 21.92
N TYR A 226 18.03 13.17 21.65
CA TYR A 226 18.43 14.37 20.91
C TYR A 226 18.23 15.60 21.80
N PRO A 227 19.17 15.89 22.73
CA PRO A 227 18.99 16.92 23.75
C PRO A 227 19.24 18.34 23.26
N ASP A 228 19.74 18.53 22.04
CA ASP A 228 20.01 19.85 21.48
C ASP A 228 18.74 20.41 20.81
N PHE A 229 18.05 21.29 21.53
CA PHE A 229 16.84 21.97 21.08
C PHE A 229 17.11 23.17 20.16
N ASN A 230 18.37 23.63 20.08
CA ASN A 230 18.77 24.78 19.26
C ASN A 230 19.41 24.34 17.93
N ALA A 231 19.50 23.04 17.68
CA ALA A 231 20.06 22.52 16.45
C ALA A 231 19.29 23.02 15.21
N PRO A 232 19.99 23.42 14.14
CA PRO A 232 19.35 23.87 12.91
C PRO A 232 18.34 22.85 12.36
N LEU A 233 17.15 23.34 12.01
CA LEU A 233 16.10 22.51 11.41
C LEU A 233 16.51 22.05 10.01
N ARG A 234 16.13 20.83 9.65
CA ARG A 234 16.20 20.36 8.27
C ARG A 234 15.08 21.03 7.49
N THR A 235 15.46 21.69 6.41
CA THR A 235 14.51 22.18 5.41
C THR A 235 14.32 21.14 4.31
N ASN A 236 13.19 21.21 3.60
CA ASN A 236 12.93 20.40 2.40
C ASN A 236 14.10 20.47 1.40
N VAL A 237 14.67 21.67 1.20
CA VAL A 237 15.82 21.89 0.31
C VAL A 237 17.05 21.15 0.82
N SER A 238 17.41 21.33 2.10
CA SER A 238 18.60 20.69 2.68
C SER A 238 18.51 19.15 2.66
N PHE A 239 17.32 18.60 2.89
CA PHE A 239 17.05 17.16 2.89
C PHE A 239 17.15 16.58 1.48
N ARG A 240 16.56 17.26 0.48
CA ARG A 240 16.61 16.84 -0.92
C ARG A 240 18.02 16.85 -1.47
N GLN A 241 18.79 17.88 -1.14
CA GLN A 241 20.21 18.00 -1.50
C GLN A 241 21.13 17.10 -0.65
N ARG A 242 20.57 16.37 0.33
CA ARG A 242 21.31 15.46 1.22
C ARG A 242 22.50 16.13 1.91
N ARG A 243 22.37 17.42 2.26
CA ARG A 243 23.47 18.25 2.81
C ARG A 243 24.08 17.64 4.06
N HIS A 244 23.26 17.05 4.94
CA HIS A 244 23.73 16.36 6.13
C HIS A 244 24.09 14.90 5.83
N ARG A 245 25.29 14.65 5.29
CA ARG A 245 25.73 13.31 4.83
C ARG A 245 25.49 12.19 5.86
N ASN A 246 25.80 12.44 7.13
CA ASN A 246 25.66 11.42 8.19
C ASN A 246 24.22 10.98 8.46
N HIS A 247 23.22 11.80 8.11
CA HIS A 247 21.80 11.45 8.23
C HIS A 247 21.32 10.52 7.11
N HIS A 248 22.02 10.47 5.98
CA HIS A 248 21.62 9.68 4.83
C HIS A 248 22.54 8.45 4.68
N ASN A 249 22.01 7.34 4.15
CA ASN A 249 22.86 6.18 3.86
C ASN A 249 23.62 6.35 2.53
N GLU A 250 24.88 5.92 2.47
CA GLU A 250 25.70 6.04 1.25
C GLU A 250 25.21 5.06 0.17
N ILE A 251 25.04 5.59 -1.05
CA ILE A 251 24.69 4.89 -2.31
C ILE A 251 23.33 4.18 -2.35
N ARG A 252 22.41 4.85 -3.07
CA ARG A 252 21.55 4.38 -4.17
C ARG A 252 20.69 5.57 -4.52
N LYS A 253 20.47 5.84 -5.83
CA LYS A 253 19.56 6.89 -6.31
C LYS A 253 18.35 6.84 -5.39
N ALA A 254 18.23 7.83 -4.52
CA ALA A 254 17.08 7.87 -3.66
C ALA A 254 15.87 7.91 -4.58
N LEU A 255 14.74 7.35 -4.11
CA LEU A 255 13.41 7.63 -4.65
C LEU A 255 13.46 8.93 -5.43
N ASP A 256 13.22 8.80 -6.74
CA ASP A 256 13.25 9.90 -7.67
C ASP A 256 12.57 11.12 -7.01
N LEU A 257 13.14 12.30 -7.29
CA LEU A 257 12.78 13.56 -6.63
C LEU A 257 11.26 13.76 -6.52
N SER A 258 10.49 13.15 -7.41
CA SER A 258 9.04 13.02 -7.41
C SER A 258 8.39 12.61 -6.07
N LEU A 259 8.73 11.47 -5.46
CA LEU A 259 8.09 11.05 -4.19
C LEU A 259 8.58 11.89 -2.99
N ARG A 260 9.79 12.46 -3.06
CA ARG A 260 10.33 13.43 -2.08
C ARG A 260 9.62 14.79 -2.13
N THR A 261 8.85 15.08 -3.17
CA THR A 261 7.99 16.28 -3.22
C THR A 261 6.68 16.14 -2.45
N LEU A 262 6.31 14.91 -2.06
CA LEU A 262 4.99 14.59 -1.50
C LEU A 262 4.98 14.64 0.03
N LEU A 263 6.15 14.68 0.65
CA LEU A 263 6.32 14.74 2.09
C LEU A 263 6.86 16.11 2.45
N LYS A 264 5.96 17.01 2.87
CA LYS A 264 6.38 18.11 3.74
C LYS A 264 6.92 17.44 5.01
N THR A 265 8.23 17.37 5.15
CA THR A 265 8.87 17.11 6.45
C THR A 265 8.71 18.31 7.35
#